data_AF-A0A3M7BVG4-F1
#
_entry.id   AF-A0A3M7BVG4-F1
#
_cell.length_a   1.000
_cell.length_b   1.000
_cell.length_c   1.000
_cell.angle_alpha   90.00
_cell.angle_beta   90.00
_cell.angle_gamma   90.00
#
_symmetry.space_group_name_H-M   'P 1'
#
loop_
_entity.id
_entity.type
_entity.pdbx_description
1 polymer ?
#
loop_
_entity_poly.entity_id
_entity_poly.type
_entity_poly.pdbx_seq_one_letter_code
_entity_poly.pdbx_strand_id
1 'polypeptide(L)'
;MAAAAPVEQEPTLITCPDPPIEHLDRHGYLFGHPIAHSMSPLFHQVIYDNLGLRWSQLPLPSTDIKHFMELLQHPKCFGSAVTMPHKVAILPYLDSITPEGRAVGACNTVFRRDGLFIGTNTDTIGVRESFLQNVASPGTCFEGRPGMVIGGGGAARSAVYALVKFLGCGKVYLVNRDAGEVRGVVEWCRAQGYGDGLVHVASKEEAEELEGPGAVVACVPNFPPVTAEEREARAVVEVMLGKKHKGAILEM
;
A
#
# COMPACT_ATOMS: atom_id res chain seq x y z
N MET A 1 33.03 17.94 -26.49
CA MET A 1 32.24 18.72 -25.52
C MET A 1 31.45 17.74 -24.69
N ALA A 2 31.77 17.60 -23.40
CA ALA A 2 31.06 16.71 -22.50
C ALA A 2 29.68 17.30 -22.19
N ALA A 3 28.62 16.52 -22.42
CA ALA A 3 27.27 16.88 -22.00
C ALA A 3 27.23 16.89 -20.47
N ALA A 4 26.85 18.02 -19.88
CA ALA A 4 26.61 18.13 -18.45
C ALA A 4 25.45 17.19 -18.08
N ALA A 5 25.66 16.36 -17.06
CA ALA A 5 24.60 15.57 -16.45
C ALA A 5 23.50 16.52 -15.92
N PRO A 6 22.21 16.16 -16.02
CA PRO A 6 21.14 16.96 -15.46
C PRO A 6 21.34 17.09 -13.95
N VAL A 7 21.33 18.33 -13.46
CA VAL A 7 21.34 18.64 -12.03
C VAL A 7 20.00 18.15 -11.47
N GLU A 8 20.01 17.04 -10.71
CA GLU A 8 18.87 16.66 -9.89
C GLU A 8 18.61 17.81 -8.91
N GLN A 9 17.50 18.53 -9.10
CA GLN A 9 17.06 19.55 -8.15
C GLN A 9 16.73 18.85 -6.84
N GLU A 10 17.40 19.23 -5.75
CA GLU A 10 17.00 18.80 -4.41
C GLU A 10 15.50 19.14 -4.22
N PRO A 11 14.67 18.18 -3.80
CA PRO A 11 13.25 18.43 -3.66
C PRO A 11 13.04 19.55 -2.62
N THR A 12 12.38 20.64 -3.05
CA THR A 12 12.07 21.78 -2.18
C THR A 12 11.37 21.29 -0.92
N LEU A 13 11.92 21.65 0.25
CA LEU A 13 11.31 21.36 1.54
C LEU A 13 9.96 22.09 1.66
N ILE A 14 8.90 21.35 1.92
CA ILE A 14 7.55 21.86 2.13
C ILE A 14 7.25 21.76 3.62
N THR A 15 6.89 22.87 4.23
CA THR A 15 6.54 22.95 5.65
C THR A 15 5.12 23.48 5.83
N CYS A 16 4.56 23.28 7.02
CA CYS A 16 3.29 23.85 7.43
C CYS A 16 3.34 24.24 8.91
N PRO A 17 2.46 25.14 9.37
CA PRO A 17 2.31 25.41 10.80
C PRO A 17 1.89 24.16 11.57
N ASP A 18 2.25 24.12 12.86
CA ASP A 18 1.83 23.05 13.76
C ASP A 18 0.30 23.08 13.94
N PRO A 19 -0.38 21.93 13.77
CA PRO A 19 -1.81 21.85 14.07
C PRO A 19 -2.08 22.12 15.56
N PRO A 20 -3.15 22.86 15.91
CA PRO A 20 -3.50 23.12 17.30
C PRO A 20 -3.99 21.83 17.99
N ILE A 21 -3.52 21.57 19.21
CA ILE A 21 -3.76 20.30 19.93
C ILE A 21 -4.25 20.49 21.38
N GLU A 22 -4.35 21.73 21.87
CA GLU A 22 -4.62 22.06 23.27
C GLU A 22 -5.98 21.51 23.72
N HIS A 23 -6.96 21.53 22.81
CA HIS A 23 -8.33 21.10 23.03
C HIS A 23 -8.52 19.57 22.98
N LEU A 24 -7.48 18.81 22.59
CA LEU A 24 -7.54 17.35 22.41
C LEU A 24 -6.93 16.60 23.60
N ASP A 25 -7.51 15.45 23.92
CA ASP A 25 -6.94 14.50 24.88
C ASP A 25 -5.78 13.72 24.26
N ARG A 26 -5.96 13.28 23.01
CA ARG A 26 -4.90 12.68 22.19
C ARG A 26 -5.03 13.09 20.73
N HIS A 27 -3.95 12.96 19.98
CA HIS A 27 -3.96 13.22 18.54
C HIS A 27 -3.00 12.28 17.82
N GLY A 28 -3.19 12.18 16.52
CA GLY A 28 -2.19 11.66 15.61
C GLY A 28 -2.16 12.51 14.36
N TYR A 29 -1.26 12.18 13.43
CA TYR A 29 -1.12 12.93 12.19
C TYR A 29 -1.49 12.10 10.97
N LEU A 30 -1.81 12.80 9.88
CA LEU A 30 -1.64 12.31 8.52
C LEU A 30 -0.48 13.10 7.90
N PHE A 31 0.68 12.48 7.78
CA PHE A 31 1.91 13.11 7.31
C PHE A 31 2.22 12.73 5.85
N GLY A 32 2.45 13.74 5.01
CA GLY A 32 2.78 13.58 3.59
C GLY A 32 2.45 14.83 2.78
N HIS A 33 2.74 14.81 1.49
CA HIS A 33 2.37 15.90 0.59
C HIS A 33 2.24 15.41 -0.86
N PRO A 34 1.18 15.81 -1.61
CA PRO A 34 -0.02 16.52 -1.17
C PRO A 34 -1.01 15.58 -0.46
N ILE A 35 -1.78 16.10 0.51
CA ILE A 35 -2.75 15.31 1.30
C ILE A 35 -4.13 15.97 1.48
N ALA A 36 -4.36 17.12 0.84
CA ALA A 36 -5.59 17.90 1.02
C ALA A 36 -6.88 17.13 0.64
N HIS A 37 -6.78 16.17 -0.27
CA HIS A 37 -7.91 15.34 -0.71
C HIS A 37 -8.13 14.07 0.13
N SER A 38 -7.31 13.84 1.16
CA SER A 38 -7.42 12.61 1.96
C SER A 38 -8.69 12.61 2.80
N MET A 39 -9.44 11.51 2.73
CA MET A 39 -10.60 11.27 3.58
C MET A 39 -10.23 10.67 4.94
N SER A 40 -8.96 10.32 5.17
CA SER A 40 -8.48 9.69 6.40
C SER A 40 -8.81 10.54 7.65
N PRO A 41 -8.55 11.86 7.67
CA PRO A 41 -8.89 12.68 8.84
C PRO A 41 -10.38 12.64 9.17
N LEU A 42 -11.25 12.74 8.15
CA LEU A 42 -12.70 12.65 8.34
C LEU A 42 -13.12 11.28 8.87
N PHE A 43 -12.62 10.20 8.26
CA PHE A 43 -12.92 8.83 8.67
C PHE A 43 -12.57 8.58 10.14
N HIS A 44 -11.35 8.97 10.54
CA HIS A 44 -10.91 8.82 11.92
C HIS A 44 -11.71 9.72 12.88
N GLN A 45 -12.01 10.96 12.49
CA GLN A 45 -12.81 11.86 13.32
C GLN A 45 -14.21 11.28 13.60
N VAL A 46 -14.88 10.73 12.57
CA VAL A 46 -16.18 10.07 12.73
C VAL A 46 -16.10 8.94 13.75
N ILE A 47 -15.04 8.11 13.71
CA ILE A 47 -14.85 7.04 14.69
C ILE A 47 -14.67 7.61 16.10
N TYR A 48 -13.83 8.61 16.28
CA TYR A 48 -13.56 9.20 17.59
C TYR A 48 -14.80 9.87 18.20
N ASP A 49 -15.57 10.59 17.39
CA ASP A 49 -16.82 11.22 17.81
C ASP A 49 -17.85 10.18 18.28
N ASN A 50 -18.00 9.07 17.54
CA ASN A 50 -18.91 7.98 17.92
C ASN A 50 -18.48 7.26 19.21
N LEU A 51 -17.18 7.26 19.52
CA LEU A 51 -16.65 6.71 20.76
C LEU A 51 -16.64 7.73 21.92
N GLY A 52 -17.07 8.97 21.69
CA GLY A 52 -17.02 10.05 22.68
C GLY A 52 -15.60 10.48 23.07
N LEU A 53 -14.62 10.24 22.19
CA LEU A 53 -13.21 10.56 22.43
C LEU A 53 -12.89 11.95 21.89
N ARG A 54 -12.26 12.80 22.71
CA ARG A 54 -11.71 14.11 22.25
C ARG A 54 -10.38 13.92 21.53
N TRP A 55 -10.37 13.08 20.51
CA TRP A 55 -9.20 12.72 19.72
C TRP A 55 -9.35 13.24 18.29
N SER A 56 -8.23 13.42 17.59
CA SER A 56 -8.25 13.77 16.17
C SER A 56 -7.06 13.20 15.42
N GLN A 57 -7.23 12.96 14.12
CA GLN A 57 -6.12 12.75 13.18
C GLN A 57 -5.94 14.05 12.38
N LEU A 58 -4.85 14.76 12.63
CA LEU A 58 -4.60 16.11 12.12
C LEU A 58 -3.80 16.04 10.81
N PRO A 59 -4.22 16.72 9.73
CA PRO A 59 -3.40 16.83 8.53
C PRO A 59 -2.08 17.54 8.81
N LEU A 60 -0.97 16.99 8.33
CA LEU A 60 0.36 17.58 8.36
C LEU A 60 0.96 17.59 6.94
N PRO A 61 0.55 18.54 6.08
CA PRO A 61 0.92 18.58 4.66
C PRO A 61 2.37 19.07 4.45
N SER A 62 3.34 18.23 4.79
CA SER A 62 4.76 18.57 4.89
C SER A 62 5.67 17.52 4.25
N THR A 63 6.84 17.95 3.79
CA THR A 63 7.96 17.06 3.43
C THR A 63 9.10 17.03 4.44
N ASP A 64 8.97 17.76 5.55
CA ASP A 64 9.95 17.79 6.63
C ASP A 64 9.77 16.62 7.61
N ILE A 65 10.50 15.53 7.37
CA ILE A 65 10.49 14.36 8.25
C ILE A 65 11.06 14.69 9.63
N LYS A 66 12.05 15.60 9.74
CA LYS A 66 12.69 15.90 11.03
C LYS A 66 11.71 16.60 11.95
N HIS A 67 11.03 17.63 11.44
CA HIS A 67 9.95 18.31 12.16
C HIS A 67 8.82 17.35 12.54
N PHE A 68 8.43 16.46 11.61
CA PHE A 68 7.44 15.43 11.90
C PHE A 68 7.86 14.51 13.06
N MET A 69 9.13 14.07 13.11
CA MET A 69 9.63 13.24 14.21
C MET A 69 9.65 13.99 15.55
N GLU A 70 9.90 15.30 15.55
CA GLU A 70 9.78 16.15 16.74
C GLU A 70 8.33 16.19 17.25
N LEU A 71 7.35 16.39 16.36
CA LEU A 71 5.93 16.39 16.71
C LEU A 71 5.47 15.04 17.29
N LEU A 72 5.97 13.93 16.76
CA LEU A 72 5.69 12.59 17.29
C LEU A 72 6.17 12.39 18.74
N GLN A 73 7.06 13.26 19.26
CA GLN A 73 7.51 13.20 20.65
C GLN A 73 6.48 13.69 21.66
N HIS A 74 5.45 14.41 21.22
CA HIS A 74 4.46 14.96 22.12
C HIS A 74 3.72 13.84 22.89
N PRO A 75 3.56 13.93 24.23
CA PRO A 75 3.00 12.84 25.05
C PRO A 75 1.53 12.51 24.74
N LYS A 76 0.78 13.46 24.17
CA LYS A 76 -0.58 13.24 23.65
C LYS A 76 -0.63 12.57 22.27
N CYS A 77 0.49 12.48 21.55
CA CYS A 77 0.55 11.87 20.23
C CYS A 77 0.46 10.34 20.35
N PHE A 78 -0.53 9.72 19.69
CA PHE A 78 -0.67 8.26 19.65
C PHE A 78 0.06 7.62 18.46
N GLY A 79 0.53 8.41 17.50
CA GLY A 79 1.14 7.93 16.27
C GLY A 79 0.71 8.75 15.05
N SER A 80 0.91 8.19 13.86
CA SER A 80 0.63 8.89 12.61
C SER A 80 0.43 7.92 11.45
N ALA A 81 -0.45 8.28 10.52
CA ALA A 81 -0.43 7.75 9.17
C ALA A 81 0.65 8.48 8.36
N VAL A 82 1.45 7.73 7.62
CA VAL A 82 2.49 8.24 6.72
C VAL A 82 2.10 7.89 5.30
N THR A 83 2.10 8.88 4.41
CA THR A 83 1.77 8.68 3.00
C THR A 83 2.87 9.24 2.08
N MET A 84 2.61 9.21 0.78
CA MET A 84 3.52 9.71 -0.25
C MET A 84 4.02 11.13 0.10
N PRO A 85 5.31 11.43 -0.14
CA PRO A 85 6.37 10.54 -0.66
C PRO A 85 7.12 9.74 0.43
N HIS A 86 6.68 9.79 1.69
CA HIS A 86 7.52 9.40 2.84
C HIS A 86 7.42 7.95 3.29
N LYS A 87 6.55 7.14 2.66
CA LYS A 87 6.36 5.74 3.09
C LYS A 87 7.68 4.93 3.13
N VAL A 88 8.66 5.26 2.28
CA VAL A 88 10.00 4.65 2.31
C VAL A 88 11.00 5.51 3.09
N ALA A 89 10.96 6.84 2.91
CA ALA A 89 11.92 7.76 3.51
C ALA A 89 11.87 7.84 5.04
N ILE A 90 10.74 7.44 5.65
CA ILE A 90 10.58 7.42 7.11
C ILE A 90 11.35 6.27 7.78
N LEU A 91 11.66 5.18 7.05
CA LEU A 91 12.20 3.95 7.64
C LEU A 91 13.47 4.15 8.50
N PRO A 92 14.45 4.99 8.11
CA PRO A 92 15.66 5.22 8.91
C PRO A 92 15.41 5.97 10.22
N TYR A 93 14.23 6.59 10.40
CA TYR A 93 13.88 7.38 11.58
C TYR A 93 13.13 6.56 12.65
N LEU A 94 12.80 5.30 12.35
CA LEU A 94 12.02 4.44 13.23
C LEU A 94 12.94 3.49 14.00
N ASP A 95 12.62 3.25 15.27
CA ASP A 95 13.37 2.31 16.12
C ASP A 95 13.19 0.86 15.66
N SER A 96 12.00 0.55 15.13
CA SER A 96 11.68 -0.78 14.61
C SER A 96 10.60 -0.73 13.54
N ILE A 97 10.45 -1.84 12.83
CA ILE A 97 9.37 -2.04 11.86
C ILE A 97 8.86 -3.48 11.98
N THR A 98 7.55 -3.63 11.86
CA THR A 98 6.90 -4.95 11.88
C THR A 98 7.34 -5.83 10.70
N PRO A 99 7.20 -7.16 10.80
CA PRO A 99 7.57 -8.07 9.72
C PRO A 99 6.94 -7.73 8.37
N GLU A 100 5.66 -7.37 8.35
CA GLU A 100 4.95 -6.97 7.14
C GLU A 100 5.46 -5.65 6.57
N GLY A 101 5.74 -4.64 7.40
CA GLY A 101 6.32 -3.37 6.94
C GLY A 101 7.71 -3.56 6.35
N ARG A 102 8.52 -4.44 6.96
CA ARG A 102 9.86 -4.80 6.47
C ARG A 102 9.79 -5.53 5.12
N ALA A 103 8.91 -6.51 5.01
CA ALA A 103 8.71 -7.28 3.80
C ALA A 103 8.24 -6.41 2.64
N VAL A 104 7.34 -5.45 2.88
CA VAL A 104 6.90 -4.49 1.86
C VAL A 104 7.97 -3.42 1.56
N GLY A 105 8.84 -3.12 2.52
CA GLY A 105 9.84 -2.06 2.42
C GLY A 105 9.24 -0.65 2.48
N ALA A 106 8.11 -0.50 3.18
CA ALA A 106 7.42 0.77 3.31
C ALA A 106 6.58 0.79 4.60
N CYS A 107 6.49 1.96 5.23
CA CYS A 107 5.72 2.24 6.42
C CYS A 107 4.62 3.25 6.11
N ASN A 108 3.36 2.87 6.30
CA ASN A 108 2.21 3.77 6.17
C ASN A 108 1.63 4.20 7.53
N THR A 109 2.10 3.60 8.63
CA THR A 109 1.57 3.82 9.97
C THR A 109 2.71 3.74 10.98
N VAL A 110 2.88 4.78 11.80
CA VAL A 110 3.82 4.83 12.92
C VAL A 110 3.01 4.84 14.21
N PHE A 111 3.39 4.01 15.17
CA PHE A 111 2.79 4.00 16.50
C PHE A 111 3.89 3.88 17.57
N ARG A 112 3.55 4.21 18.81
CA ARG A 112 4.48 4.12 19.95
C ARG A 112 4.21 2.86 20.78
N ARG A 113 5.27 2.13 21.12
CA ARG A 113 5.21 0.99 22.06
C ARG A 113 6.46 1.00 22.91
N ASP A 114 6.29 0.96 24.24
CA ASP A 114 7.38 0.98 25.21
C ASP A 114 8.37 2.15 25.01
N GLY A 115 7.86 3.30 24.60
CA GLY A 115 8.67 4.50 24.31
C GLY A 115 9.35 4.52 22.94
N LEU A 116 9.24 3.45 22.15
CA LEU A 116 9.86 3.33 20.82
C LEU A 116 8.84 3.61 19.71
N PHE A 117 9.30 4.19 18.60
CA PHE A 117 8.53 4.34 17.37
C PHE A 117 8.65 3.09 16.49
N ILE A 118 7.50 2.49 16.23
CA ILE A 118 7.39 1.30 15.41
C ILE A 118 6.60 1.63 14.16
N GLY A 119 7.20 1.33 13.00
CA GLY A 119 6.51 1.37 11.72
C GLY A 119 5.76 0.09 11.43
N THR A 120 4.67 0.20 10.69
CA THR A 120 3.97 -0.93 10.06
C THR A 120 3.37 -0.50 8.72
N ASN A 121 2.89 -1.50 7.97
CA ASN A 121 2.19 -1.31 6.72
C ASN A 121 0.78 -1.92 6.81
N THR A 122 -0.18 -1.09 7.20
CA THR A 122 -1.58 -1.50 7.36
C THR A 122 -2.29 -1.76 6.03
N ASP A 123 -1.70 -1.37 4.89
CA ASP A 123 -2.25 -1.74 3.57
C ASP A 123 -2.32 -3.29 3.44
N THR A 124 -1.32 -4.01 3.98
CA THR A 124 -1.31 -5.50 3.99
C THR A 124 -2.46 -6.09 4.81
N ILE A 125 -2.76 -5.47 5.96
CA ILE A 125 -3.85 -5.90 6.85
C ILE A 125 -5.19 -5.55 6.23
N GLY A 126 -5.32 -4.36 5.64
CA GLY A 126 -6.51 -3.93 4.92
C GLY A 126 -6.88 -4.92 3.82
N VAL A 127 -5.93 -5.31 2.98
CA VAL A 127 -6.15 -6.33 1.93
C VAL A 127 -6.67 -7.65 2.52
N ARG A 128 -6.04 -8.16 3.58
CA ARG A 128 -6.47 -9.39 4.25
C ARG A 128 -7.91 -9.28 4.76
N GLU A 129 -8.19 -8.24 5.54
CA GLU A 129 -9.50 -8.06 6.19
C GLU A 129 -10.60 -7.81 5.16
N SER A 130 -10.31 -7.08 4.08
CA SER A 130 -11.28 -6.87 2.99
C SER A 130 -11.77 -8.20 2.43
N PHE A 131 -10.90 -9.19 2.22
CA PHE A 131 -11.33 -10.51 1.77
C PHE A 131 -12.01 -11.32 2.88
N LEU A 132 -11.40 -11.41 4.06
CA LEU A 132 -11.88 -12.28 5.13
C LEU A 132 -13.24 -11.83 5.71
N GLN A 133 -13.51 -10.52 5.74
CA GLN A 133 -14.74 -9.99 6.31
C GLN A 133 -15.88 -9.84 5.31
N ASN A 134 -15.59 -9.73 4.00
CA ASN A 134 -16.61 -9.44 2.98
C ASN A 134 -16.91 -10.61 2.04
N VAL A 135 -16.14 -11.70 2.10
CA VAL A 135 -16.42 -12.91 1.32
C VAL A 135 -17.03 -13.98 2.22
N ALA A 136 -18.28 -14.33 1.95
CA ALA A 136 -19.06 -15.25 2.79
C ALA A 136 -18.46 -16.67 2.89
N SER A 137 -17.70 -17.11 1.89
CA SER A 137 -17.06 -18.44 1.89
C SER A 137 -15.64 -18.37 1.33
N PRO A 138 -14.67 -17.87 2.12
CA PRO A 138 -13.28 -17.68 1.68
C PRO A 138 -12.62 -18.97 1.21
N GLY A 139 -12.86 -20.10 1.90
CA GLY A 139 -12.29 -21.41 1.53
C GLY A 139 -12.67 -21.82 0.11
N THR A 140 -13.95 -21.75 -0.25
CA THR A 140 -14.40 -22.09 -1.61
C THR A 140 -13.91 -21.11 -2.68
N CYS A 141 -13.65 -19.86 -2.29
CA CYS A 141 -13.26 -18.80 -3.22
C CYS A 141 -11.75 -18.81 -3.50
N PHE A 142 -10.93 -19.04 -2.47
CA PHE A 142 -9.49 -18.78 -2.47
C PHE A 142 -8.63 -20.04 -2.31
N GLU A 143 -9.12 -21.08 -1.66
CA GLU A 143 -8.29 -22.23 -1.29
C GLU A 143 -7.78 -22.98 -2.52
N GLY A 144 -6.47 -23.22 -2.57
CA GLY A 144 -5.80 -23.86 -3.71
C GLY A 144 -5.80 -23.04 -4.99
N ARG A 145 -6.31 -21.79 -4.98
CA ARG A 145 -6.38 -20.92 -6.16
C ARG A 145 -5.22 -19.92 -6.19
N PRO A 146 -4.78 -19.50 -7.39
CA PRO A 146 -3.84 -18.39 -7.50
C PRO A 146 -4.48 -17.07 -7.05
N GLY A 147 -3.65 -16.17 -6.53
CA GLY A 147 -3.99 -14.77 -6.38
C GLY A 147 -3.65 -13.99 -7.66
N MET A 148 -4.15 -12.76 -7.78
CA MET A 148 -3.75 -11.84 -8.84
C MET A 148 -3.61 -10.42 -8.29
N VAL A 149 -2.57 -9.71 -8.73
CA VAL A 149 -2.37 -8.28 -8.45
C VAL A 149 -2.28 -7.54 -9.79
N ILE A 150 -3.06 -6.49 -9.92
CA ILE A 150 -3.04 -5.59 -11.08
C ILE A 150 -2.28 -4.33 -10.66
N GLY A 151 -1.08 -4.12 -11.20
CA GLY A 151 -0.18 -3.02 -10.86
C GLY A 151 1.23 -3.48 -10.46
N GLY A 152 2.22 -2.58 -10.63
CA GLY A 152 3.64 -2.83 -10.33
C GLY A 152 4.25 -1.93 -9.25
N GLY A 153 3.43 -1.14 -8.53
CA GLY A 153 3.89 -0.13 -7.58
C GLY A 153 4.05 -0.60 -6.12
N GLY A 154 4.20 0.35 -5.19
CA GLY A 154 4.33 0.07 -3.75
C GLY A 154 3.12 -0.65 -3.14
N ALA A 155 1.90 -0.30 -3.57
CA ALA A 155 0.68 -1.00 -3.16
C ALA A 155 0.65 -2.46 -3.63
N ALA A 156 1.21 -2.75 -4.82
CA ALA A 156 1.32 -4.11 -5.32
C ALA A 156 2.19 -4.98 -4.39
N ARG A 157 3.27 -4.45 -3.81
CA ARG A 157 4.06 -5.19 -2.81
C ARG A 157 3.26 -5.53 -1.56
N SER A 158 2.43 -4.60 -1.07
CA SER A 158 1.51 -4.88 0.05
C SER A 158 0.48 -5.95 -0.30
N ALA A 159 -0.11 -5.87 -1.50
CA ALA A 159 -1.07 -6.85 -1.99
C ALA A 159 -0.45 -8.24 -2.12
N VAL A 160 0.73 -8.35 -2.75
CA VAL A 160 1.47 -9.62 -2.87
C VAL A 160 1.75 -10.21 -1.49
N TYR A 161 2.26 -9.40 -0.55
CA TYR A 161 2.52 -9.89 0.80
C TYR A 161 1.25 -10.45 1.47
N ALA A 162 0.13 -9.73 1.38
CA ALA A 162 -1.14 -10.18 1.94
C ALA A 162 -1.64 -11.48 1.29
N LEU A 163 -1.62 -11.57 -0.04
CA LEU A 163 -2.05 -12.77 -0.78
C LEU A 163 -1.18 -13.99 -0.42
N VAL A 164 0.15 -13.82 -0.39
CA VAL A 164 1.08 -14.92 -0.12
C VAL A 164 1.09 -15.32 1.36
N LYS A 165 1.27 -14.37 2.28
CA LYS A 165 1.51 -14.66 3.70
C LYS A 165 0.24 -14.79 4.53
N PHE A 166 -0.83 -14.08 4.17
CA PHE A 166 -2.07 -14.10 4.95
C PHE A 166 -3.16 -14.97 4.33
N LEU A 167 -3.29 -14.98 3.00
CA LEU A 167 -4.28 -15.81 2.31
C LEU A 167 -3.72 -17.14 1.79
N GLY A 168 -2.41 -17.37 1.88
CA GLY A 168 -1.79 -18.64 1.53
C GLY A 168 -1.77 -18.94 0.02
N CYS A 169 -1.84 -17.92 -0.84
CA CYS A 169 -1.75 -18.10 -2.28
C CYS A 169 -0.35 -18.60 -2.66
N GLY A 170 -0.25 -19.87 -3.08
CA GLY A 170 1.01 -20.46 -3.54
C GLY A 170 1.50 -19.90 -4.88
N LYS A 171 0.61 -19.31 -5.68
CA LYS A 171 0.93 -18.57 -6.91
C LYS A 171 0.21 -17.22 -6.89
N VAL A 172 0.89 -16.17 -7.36
CA VAL A 172 0.27 -14.86 -7.57
C VAL A 172 0.64 -14.35 -8.96
N TYR A 173 -0.38 -14.06 -9.76
CA TYR A 173 -0.25 -13.45 -11.06
C TYR A 173 -0.07 -11.94 -10.91
N LEU A 174 0.93 -11.38 -11.60
CA LEU A 174 1.16 -9.95 -11.68
C LEU A 174 0.81 -9.49 -13.08
N VAL A 175 -0.01 -8.46 -13.18
CA VAL A 175 -0.45 -7.86 -14.45
C VAL A 175 -0.19 -6.36 -14.36
N ASN A 176 0.59 -5.81 -15.27
CA ASN A 176 0.85 -4.38 -15.33
C ASN A 176 1.25 -3.98 -16.75
N ARG A 177 0.98 -2.72 -17.11
CA ARG A 177 1.45 -2.17 -18.39
C ARG A 177 2.98 -2.09 -18.49
N ASP A 178 3.66 -1.94 -17.34
CA ASP A 178 5.11 -1.81 -17.28
C ASP A 178 5.72 -3.10 -16.73
N ALA A 179 6.38 -3.86 -17.62
CA ALA A 179 7.08 -5.10 -17.28
C ALA A 179 8.32 -4.88 -16.38
N GLY A 180 8.93 -3.70 -16.43
CA GLY A 180 10.02 -3.30 -15.54
C GLY A 180 9.56 -3.17 -14.10
N GLU A 181 8.42 -2.52 -13.86
CA GLU A 181 7.80 -2.44 -12.53
C GLU A 181 7.46 -3.84 -11.98
N VAL A 182 6.89 -4.72 -12.81
CA VAL A 182 6.60 -6.10 -12.39
C VAL A 182 7.88 -6.83 -11.99
N ARG A 183 8.94 -6.71 -12.79
CA ARG A 183 10.24 -7.32 -12.48
C ARG A 183 10.78 -6.81 -11.14
N GLY A 184 10.67 -5.51 -10.87
CA GLY A 184 11.05 -4.90 -9.60
C GLY A 184 10.26 -5.45 -8.41
N VAL A 185 8.95 -5.66 -8.54
CA VAL A 185 8.13 -6.31 -7.50
C VAL A 185 8.58 -7.75 -7.28
N VAL A 186 8.80 -8.52 -8.35
CA VAL A 186 9.22 -9.93 -8.26
C VAL A 186 10.59 -10.05 -7.58
N GLU A 187 11.57 -9.28 -8.02
CA GLU A 187 12.93 -9.27 -7.46
C GLU A 187 12.92 -8.88 -5.98
N TRP A 188 12.17 -7.83 -5.63
CA TRP A 188 12.00 -7.43 -4.23
C TRP A 188 11.40 -8.56 -3.38
N CYS A 189 10.27 -9.12 -3.80
CA CYS A 189 9.59 -10.15 -3.02
C CYS A 189 10.42 -11.44 -2.90
N ARG A 190 11.21 -11.78 -3.92
CA ARG A 190 12.18 -12.89 -3.86
C ARG A 190 13.28 -12.61 -2.84
N ALA A 191 13.86 -11.41 -2.86
CA ALA A 191 14.87 -11.00 -1.87
C ALA A 191 14.34 -11.04 -0.43
N GLN A 192 13.04 -10.82 -0.23
CA GLN A 192 12.36 -10.92 1.06
C GLN A 192 11.84 -12.33 1.40
N GLY A 193 12.09 -13.34 0.55
CA GLY A 193 11.75 -14.75 0.83
C GLY A 193 10.27 -15.11 0.65
N TYR A 194 9.55 -14.42 -0.24
CA TYR A 194 8.16 -14.76 -0.56
C TYR A 194 7.77 -14.58 -2.03
N GLY A 195 8.76 -14.49 -2.93
CA GLY A 195 8.56 -14.21 -4.35
C GLY A 195 8.60 -15.41 -5.30
N ASP A 196 8.74 -16.65 -4.80
CA ASP A 196 8.96 -17.83 -5.65
C ASP A 196 7.75 -18.19 -6.52
N GLY A 197 6.54 -17.95 -6.01
CA GLY A 197 5.28 -18.21 -6.72
C GLY A 197 4.78 -17.05 -7.59
N LEU A 198 5.57 -15.99 -7.78
CA LEU A 198 5.15 -14.82 -8.56
C LEU A 198 5.34 -15.07 -10.05
N VAL A 199 4.29 -14.82 -10.82
CA VAL A 199 4.26 -15.04 -12.27
C VAL A 199 3.77 -13.77 -12.94
N HIS A 200 4.58 -13.17 -13.80
CA HIS A 200 4.14 -12.09 -14.68
C HIS A 200 3.27 -12.69 -15.78
N VAL A 201 2.05 -12.17 -15.96
CA VAL A 201 1.17 -12.51 -17.08
C VAL A 201 1.17 -11.33 -18.03
N ALA A 202 1.96 -11.45 -19.10
CA ALA A 202 2.32 -10.36 -19.98
C ALA A 202 1.37 -10.21 -21.17
N SER A 203 0.64 -11.27 -21.53
CA SER A 203 -0.28 -11.23 -22.66
C SER A 203 -1.59 -11.98 -22.41
N LYS A 204 -2.59 -11.61 -23.20
CA LYS A 204 -3.90 -12.26 -23.22
C LYS A 204 -3.78 -13.77 -23.45
N GLU A 205 -2.92 -14.20 -24.36
CA GLU A 205 -2.72 -15.62 -24.69
C GLU A 205 -2.17 -16.41 -23.49
N GLU A 206 -1.22 -15.83 -22.74
CA GLU A 206 -0.76 -16.43 -21.49
C GLU A 206 -1.91 -16.56 -20.48
N ALA A 207 -2.75 -15.53 -20.38
CA ALA A 207 -3.89 -15.53 -19.48
C ALA A 207 -4.93 -16.62 -19.84
N GLU A 208 -5.12 -16.93 -21.13
CA GLU A 208 -6.05 -17.97 -21.60
C GLU A 208 -5.67 -19.37 -21.10
N GLU A 209 -4.38 -19.66 -20.97
CA GLU A 209 -3.85 -20.95 -20.50
C GLU A 209 -3.81 -21.08 -18.97
N LEU A 210 -3.89 -19.97 -18.24
CA LEU A 210 -3.78 -19.95 -16.78
C LEU A 210 -5.12 -20.25 -16.08
N GLU A 211 -5.00 -20.74 -14.85
CA GLU A 211 -6.14 -20.93 -13.95
C GLU A 211 -6.73 -19.58 -13.51
N GLY A 212 -8.04 -19.51 -13.28
CA GLY A 212 -8.68 -18.29 -12.78
C GLY A 212 -8.29 -17.96 -11.34
N PRO A 213 -7.99 -16.68 -11.01
CA PRO A 213 -7.63 -16.29 -9.66
C PRO A 213 -8.82 -16.33 -8.69
N GLY A 214 -8.53 -16.69 -7.44
CA GLY A 214 -9.51 -16.64 -6.35
C GLY A 214 -9.60 -15.26 -5.70
N ALA A 215 -8.45 -14.62 -5.47
CA ALA A 215 -8.36 -13.29 -4.87
C ALA A 215 -7.61 -12.34 -5.81
N VAL A 216 -8.24 -11.22 -6.17
CA VAL A 216 -7.70 -10.22 -7.09
C VAL A 216 -7.56 -8.88 -6.37
N VAL A 217 -6.41 -8.24 -6.45
CA VAL A 217 -6.19 -6.90 -5.88
C VAL A 217 -5.78 -5.95 -6.99
N ALA A 218 -6.62 -4.96 -7.27
CA ALA A 218 -6.31 -3.89 -8.20
C ALA A 218 -5.60 -2.74 -7.46
N CYS A 219 -4.37 -2.44 -7.87
CA CYS A 219 -3.49 -1.42 -7.31
C CYS A 219 -3.19 -0.30 -8.33
N VAL A 220 -4.08 -0.12 -9.31
CA VAL A 220 -3.96 0.88 -10.38
C VAL A 220 -5.20 1.77 -10.39
N PRO A 221 -5.06 3.06 -10.74
CA PRO A 221 -6.20 3.92 -10.94
C PRO A 221 -7.15 3.38 -12.02
N ASN A 222 -8.44 3.57 -11.83
CA ASN A 222 -9.47 3.19 -12.81
C ASN A 222 -9.56 4.22 -13.95
N PHE A 223 -8.54 4.26 -14.80
CA PHE A 223 -8.52 5.06 -16.02
C PHE A 223 -8.70 4.17 -17.26
N PRO A 224 -9.38 4.68 -18.31
CA PRO A 224 -9.44 3.98 -19.60
C PRO A 224 -8.03 3.74 -20.18
N PRO A 225 -7.74 2.55 -20.74
CA PRO A 225 -6.44 2.26 -21.31
C PRO A 225 -6.19 3.06 -22.60
N VAL A 226 -5.02 3.70 -22.71
CA VAL A 226 -4.67 4.58 -23.84
C VAL A 226 -3.52 4.01 -24.67
N THR A 227 -2.52 3.43 -24.02
CA THR A 227 -1.34 2.81 -24.67
C THR A 227 -1.64 1.38 -25.11
N ALA A 228 -0.75 0.80 -25.92
CA ALA A 228 -0.89 -0.59 -26.34
C ALA A 228 -0.72 -1.53 -25.14
N GLU A 229 0.23 -1.21 -24.27
CA GLU A 229 0.57 -1.94 -23.05
C GLU A 229 -0.58 -1.89 -22.03
N GLU A 230 -1.25 -0.74 -21.90
CA GLU A 230 -2.46 -0.64 -21.06
C GLU A 230 -3.63 -1.46 -21.62
N ARG A 231 -3.81 -1.45 -22.94
CA ARG A 231 -4.85 -2.28 -23.58
C ARG A 231 -4.56 -3.76 -23.41
N GLU A 232 -3.30 -4.17 -23.51
CA GLU A 232 -2.88 -5.55 -23.29
C GLU A 232 -3.10 -5.99 -21.84
N ALA A 233 -2.64 -5.19 -20.87
CA ALA A 233 -2.89 -5.44 -19.45
C ALA A 233 -4.40 -5.52 -19.14
N ARG A 234 -5.20 -4.66 -19.76
CA ARG A 234 -6.66 -4.71 -19.65
C ARG A 234 -7.24 -6.02 -20.24
N ALA A 235 -6.76 -6.46 -21.40
CA ALA A 235 -7.21 -7.70 -22.03
C ALA A 235 -6.89 -8.93 -21.17
N VAL A 236 -5.70 -8.97 -20.54
CA VAL A 236 -5.33 -9.99 -19.55
C VAL A 236 -6.33 -10.03 -18.40
N VAL A 237 -6.64 -8.86 -17.82
CA VAL A 237 -7.61 -8.76 -16.71
C VAL A 237 -8.99 -9.26 -17.14
N GLU A 238 -9.47 -8.89 -18.33
CA GLU A 238 -10.76 -9.33 -18.85
C GLU A 238 -10.82 -10.85 -19.05
N VAL A 239 -9.76 -11.47 -19.59
CA VAL A 239 -9.66 -12.93 -19.70
C VAL A 239 -9.70 -13.60 -18.33
N MET A 240 -8.92 -13.09 -17.36
CA MET A 240 -8.87 -13.65 -16.00
C MET A 240 -10.22 -13.56 -15.28
N LEU A 241 -10.90 -12.42 -15.37
CA LEU A 241 -12.24 -12.23 -14.80
C LEU A 241 -13.32 -13.03 -15.56
N GLY A 242 -13.07 -13.35 -16.82
CA GLY A 242 -13.90 -14.19 -17.68
C GLY A 242 -13.86 -15.69 -17.34
N LYS A 243 -12.89 -16.15 -16.55
CA LYS A 243 -12.73 -17.57 -16.19
C LYS A 243 -13.97 -18.14 -15.48
N LYS A 244 -14.14 -19.46 -15.59
CA LYS A 244 -15.29 -20.19 -15.04
C LYS A 244 -15.38 -20.08 -13.51
N HIS A 245 -14.24 -20.15 -12.82
CA HIS A 245 -14.17 -19.90 -11.38
C HIS A 245 -14.35 -18.40 -11.12
N LYS A 246 -15.23 -18.04 -10.19
CA LYS A 246 -15.45 -16.65 -9.79
C LYS A 246 -14.81 -16.41 -8.43
N GLY A 247 -13.77 -15.59 -8.44
CA GLY A 247 -13.11 -15.08 -7.26
C GLY A 247 -13.75 -13.79 -6.72
N ALA A 248 -13.03 -13.11 -5.84
CA ALA A 248 -13.35 -11.76 -5.38
C ALA A 248 -12.27 -10.77 -5.83
N ILE A 249 -12.68 -9.53 -6.08
CA ILE A 249 -11.78 -8.42 -6.41
C ILE A 249 -11.88 -7.33 -5.34
N LEU A 250 -10.72 -6.85 -4.92
CA LEU A 250 -10.53 -5.66 -4.10
C LEU A 250 -9.91 -4.56 -4.96
N GLU A 251 -10.55 -3.40 -5.02
CA GLU A 251 -9.97 -2.18 -5.57
C GLU A 251 -9.36 -1.38 -4.42
N MET A 252 -8.06 -1.07 -4.52
CA MET A 252 -7.30 -0.32 -3.52
C MET A 252 -7.08 1.14 -3.92
#